data_AF-A0A9E6DN78-F1
#
_entry.id   AF-A0A9E6DN78-F1
#
_cell.length_a   1.000
_cell.length_b   1.000
_cell.length_c   1.000
_cell.angle_alpha   90.00
_cell.angle_beta   90.00
_cell.angle_gamma   90.00
#
_symmetry.space_group_name_H-M   'P 1'
#
loop_
_entity.id
_entity.type
_entity.pdbx_description
1 polymer ?
#
loop_
_entity_poly.entity_id
_entity_poly.type
_entity_poly.pdbx_seq_one_letter_code
_entity_poly.pdbx_strand_id
1 'polypeptide(L)' 'MTEFTLDARGLLCPLPVLKARKRLQKLERGDRLIMHAT' A
#
# COMPACT_ATOMS: atom_id res chain seq x y z
N MET A 1 16.86 -3.65 0.92
CA MET A 1 15.55 -4.31 0.81
C MET A 1 14.68 -3.73 1.90
N THR A 2 13.77 -2.82 1.55
CA THR A 2 13.07 -1.97 2.53
C THR A 2 11.59 -2.33 2.58
N GLU A 3 11.05 -2.43 3.79
CA GLU A 3 9.64 -2.76 4.01
C GLU A 3 8.85 -1.50 4.39
N PHE A 4 7.73 -1.29 3.70
CA PHE A 4 6.85 -0.14 3.89
C PHE A 4 5.48 -0.61 4.34
N THR A 5 4.91 0.08 5.32
CA THR A 5 3.57 -0.23 5.83
C THR A 5 2.57 0.84 5.41
N LEU A 6 1.39 0.42 4.98
CA LEU A 6 0.27 1.28 4.60
C LEU A 6 -0.99 0.86 5.36
N ASP A 7 -1.45 1.73 6.26
CA ASP A 7 -2.77 1.58 6.87
C ASP A 7 -3.84 2.22 5.98
N ALA A 8 -4.80 1.39 5.59
CA ALA A 8 -5.98 1.71 4.80
C ALA A 8 -7.26 1.19 5.45
N ARG A 9 -7.24 0.85 6.75
CA ARG A 9 -8.44 0.44 7.50
C ARG A 9 -9.45 1.60 7.56
N GLY A 10 -10.74 1.27 7.50
CA GLY A 10 -11.83 2.25 7.47
C GLY A 10 -12.00 2.99 6.14
N LEU A 11 -11.18 2.71 5.12
CA LEU A 11 -11.42 3.20 3.77
C LEU A 11 -12.33 2.24 3.01
N LEU A 12 -13.43 2.76 2.46
CA LEU A 12 -14.32 2.00 1.60
C LEU A 12 -13.64 1.66 0.26
N CYS A 13 -13.97 0.50 -0.29
CA CYS A 13 -13.61 0.17 -1.67
C CYS A 13 -14.12 1.26 -2.63
N PRO A 14 -13.30 1.75 -3.57
CA PRO A 14 -12.00 1.21 -4.04
C PRO A 14 -10.74 1.88 -3.44
N LEU A 15 -10.90 2.72 -2.43
CA LEU A 15 -9.85 3.62 -1.94
C LEU A 15 -8.59 2.89 -1.42
N PRO A 16 -8.67 1.75 -0.70
CA PRO A 16 -7.47 1.01 -0.27
C PRO A 16 -6.56 0.63 -1.45
N VAL A 17 -7.16 0.13 -2.53
CA VAL A 17 -6.45 -0.34 -3.73
C VAL A 17 -5.77 0.82 -4.45
N LEU A 18 -6.47 1.95 -4.61
CA LEU A 18 -5.89 3.13 -5.25
C LEU A 18 -4.69 3.68 -4.47
N LYS A 19 -4.78 3.68 -3.13
CA LYS A 19 -3.72 4.15 -2.24
C LYS A 19 -2.51 3.20 -2.27
N ALA A 20 -2.74 1.89 -2.26
CA ALA A 20 -1.69 0.89 -2.43
C ALA A 20 -0.98 1.04 -3.79
N ARG A 21 -1.73 1.17 -4.88
CA ARG A 21 -1.17 1.36 -6.23
C ARG A 21 -0.28 2.59 -6.32
N LYS A 22 -0.71 3.73 -5.76
CA LYS A 22 0.08 4.97 -5.74
C LYS A 22 1.40 4.80 -4.95
N ARG A 23 1.42 3.96 -3.92
CA ARG A 23 2.64 3.64 -3.16
C ARG A 23 3.55 2.67 -3.92
N LEU A 24 2.99 1.64 -4.54
CA LEU A 24 3.72 0.70 -5.40
C LEU A 24 4.48 1.39 -6.54
N GLN A 25 3.91 2.43 -7.14
CA GLN A 25 4.59 3.21 -8.19
C GLN A 25 5.86 3.93 -7.73
N LYS A 26 6.06 4.10 -6.42
CA LYS A 26 7.23 4.78 -5.84
C LYS A 26 8.26 3.81 -5.25
N LEU A 27 7.96 2.52 -5.25
CA LEU A 27 8.82 1.50 -4.65
C LEU A 27 9.86 1.04 -5.65
N GLU A 28 11.07 0.78 -5.17
CA GLU A 28 12.13 0.23 -6.00
C GLU A 28 12.03 -1.30 -6.06
N ARG A 29 12.72 -1.90 -7.03
CA ARG A 29 12.78 -3.36 -7.15
C ARG A 29 13.39 -3.95 -5.89
N GLY A 30 12.67 -4.89 -5.28
CA GLY A 30 13.08 -5.53 -4.03
C GLY A 30 12.42 -4.95 -2.78
N ASP A 31 11.80 -3.76 -2.87
CA ASP A 31 11.02 -3.25 -1.76
C ASP A 31 9.68 -3.98 -1.60
N ARG A 32 9.14 -3.96 -0.39
CA ARG A 32 7.87 -4.60 -0.05
C ARG A 32 6.89 -3.60 0.54
N LEU A 33 5.62 -3.74 0.18
CA LEU A 33 4.52 -2.98 0.77
C LEU A 33 3.59 -3.92 1.52
N ILE A 34 3.43 -3.69 2.82
CA ILE A 34 2.43 -4.35 3.67
C ILE A 34 1.25 -3.40 3.81
N MET A 35 0.05 -3.83 3.42
CA MET A 35 -1.16 -3.03 3.53
C MET A 35 -2.15 -3.68 4.49
N HIS A 36 -2.67 -2.92 5.45
CA HIS A 36 -3.77 -3.34 6.30
C HIS A 36 -5.05 -2.62 5.87
N ALA A 37 -6.10 -3.37 5.56
CA ALA A 37 -7.43 -2.85 5.25
C ALA A 37 -8.51 -3.78 5.83
N THR A 38 -9.71 -3.27 6.01
CA THR A 38 -10.90 -3.97 6.54
C THR A 38 -12.08 -3.72 5.63
#